data_AF-B1N4K5-F1
#
_entry.id   AF-B1N4K5-F1
#
_cell.length_a   1.000
_cell.length_b   1.000
_cell.length_c   1.000
_cell.angle_alpha   90.00
_cell.angle_beta   90.00
_cell.angle_gamma   90.00
#
_symmetry.space_group_name_H-M   'P 1'
#
loop_
_entity.id
_entity.type
_entity.pdbx_description
1 polymer ?
#
loop_
_entity_poly.entity_id
_entity_poly.type
_entity_poly.pdbx_seq_one_letter_code
_entity_poly.pdbx_strand_id
1 'polypeptide(L)'
;MELNEKKIIIEDIEMKRIIQVLQAIVTSDSYYALTVMFSMIYELLPILNKKYRVMLITFIMDNFEHFFVHWYYQARIFFFKLIHLKMTLAPSFRINGGLLPEEIHKYDTYGDLLYDQSVCIGIEEKIRTLRNIQKHKEQLSDSEKKNIIYINQAFKEFDEQSQFLEQWKKSNSLTCPIAHLDLSLVSNLVSNLI
;
A
#
# COMPACT_ATOMS: atom_id res chain seq x y z
N MET A 1 19.84 -17.97 -23.74
CA MET A 1 18.41 -18.26 -23.97
C MET A 1 17.65 -17.24 -23.14
N GLU A 2 17.25 -16.13 -23.75
CA GLU A 2 16.45 -15.12 -23.07
C GLU A 2 15.07 -15.73 -22.79
N LEU A 3 14.75 -15.95 -21.52
CA LEU A 3 13.38 -16.19 -21.10
C LEU A 3 12.62 -14.90 -21.43
N ASN A 4 11.91 -14.93 -22.55
CA ASN A 4 10.83 -14.00 -22.85
C ASN A 4 9.76 -14.24 -21.77
N GLU A 5 9.95 -13.67 -20.57
CA GLU A 5 8.92 -13.57 -19.56
C GLU A 5 7.80 -12.74 -20.17
N LYS A 6 6.81 -13.42 -20.76
CA LYS A 6 5.55 -12.79 -21.15
C LYS A 6 5.01 -12.12 -19.90
N LYS A 7 5.14 -10.78 -19.83
CA LYS A 7 4.45 -9.97 -18.84
C LYS A 7 2.96 -10.19 -19.09
N ILE A 8 2.32 -10.96 -18.22
CA ILE A 8 0.88 -11.19 -18.27
C ILE A 8 0.24 -9.89 -17.79
N ILE A 9 -0.37 -9.15 -18.72
CA ILE A 9 -1.29 -8.08 -18.37
C ILE A 9 -2.69 -8.64 -18.49
N ILE A 10 -3.43 -8.54 -17.40
CA ILE A 10 -4.81 -8.99 -17.35
C ILE A 10 -5.69 -7.88 -17.96
N GLU A 11 -6.19 -8.13 -19.16
CA GLU A 11 -7.01 -7.18 -19.91
C GLU A 11 -8.51 -7.34 -19.66
N ASP A 12 -8.95 -8.55 -19.31
CA ASP A 12 -10.34 -8.88 -19.01
C ASP A 12 -10.46 -9.59 -17.66
N ILE A 13 -10.96 -8.84 -16.69
CA ILE A 13 -11.27 -9.33 -15.35
C ILE A 13 -12.50 -8.61 -14.81
N GLU A 14 -13.34 -9.33 -14.06
CA GLU A 14 -14.55 -8.77 -13.46
C GLU A 14 -14.21 -7.92 -12.23
N MET A 15 -13.53 -6.79 -12.47
CA MET A 15 -12.96 -5.94 -11.43
C MET A 15 -14.03 -5.38 -10.49
N LYS A 16 -15.25 -5.14 -10.98
CA LYS A 16 -16.36 -4.68 -10.12
C LYS A 16 -16.68 -5.69 -9.02
N ARG A 17 -16.74 -6.98 -9.35
CA ARG A 17 -16.97 -8.04 -8.37
C ARG A 17 -15.79 -8.17 -7.41
N ILE A 18 -14.57 -8.02 -7.89
CA ILE A 18 -13.39 -7.99 -7.01
C ILE A 18 -13.51 -6.86 -6.00
N ILE A 19 -13.76 -5.62 -6.43
CA ILE A 19 -13.95 -4.48 -5.52
C ILE A 19 -15.07 -4.73 -4.51
N GLN A 20 -16.19 -5.34 -4.91
CA GLN A 20 -17.27 -5.70 -3.98
C GLN A 20 -16.81 -6.68 -2.89
N VAL A 21 -16.02 -7.69 -3.26
CA VAL A 21 -15.44 -8.63 -2.29
C VAL A 21 -14.46 -7.90 -1.36
N LEU A 22 -13.60 -7.03 -1.90
CA LEU A 22 -12.68 -6.24 -1.08
C LEU A 22 -13.44 -5.34 -0.09
N GLN A 23 -14.50 -4.69 -0.53
CA GLN A 23 -15.34 -3.87 0.33
C GLN A 23 -16.00 -4.69 1.45
N ALA A 24 -16.48 -5.91 1.14
CA ALA A 24 -17.04 -6.81 2.14
C ALA A 24 -15.99 -7.22 3.19
N ILE A 25 -14.73 -7.44 2.78
CA ILE A 25 -13.61 -7.70 3.70
C ILE A 25 -13.39 -6.50 4.62
N VAL A 26 -13.32 -5.29 4.08
CA VAL A 26 -13.17 -4.05 4.89
C VAL A 26 -14.31 -3.93 5.90
N THR A 27 -15.56 -4.13 5.47
CA THR A 27 -16.73 -4.04 6.36
C THR A 27 -16.73 -5.12 7.44
N SER A 28 -16.17 -6.29 7.17
CA SER A 28 -16.06 -7.36 8.18
C SER A 28 -15.03 -7.07 9.28
N ASP A 29 -14.09 -6.15 9.04
CA ASP A 29 -12.96 -5.82 9.91
C ASP A 29 -12.13 -7.05 10.36
N SER A 30 -12.16 -8.12 9.56
CA SER A 30 -11.42 -9.34 9.85
C SER A 30 -9.95 -9.15 9.55
N TYR A 31 -9.10 -9.14 10.59
CA TYR A 31 -7.66 -8.95 10.46
C TYR A 31 -7.01 -9.96 9.49
N TYR A 32 -7.45 -11.23 9.52
CA TYR A 32 -6.95 -12.26 8.63
C TYR A 32 -7.32 -11.94 7.18
N ALA A 33 -8.60 -11.68 6.92
CA ALA A 33 -9.09 -11.37 5.58
C ALA A 33 -8.45 -10.09 5.02
N LEU A 34 -8.21 -9.07 5.86
CA LEU A 34 -7.50 -7.84 5.48
C LEU A 34 -6.05 -8.12 5.08
N THR A 35 -5.31 -8.95 5.84
CA THR A 35 -3.93 -9.31 5.44
C THR A 35 -3.86 -10.08 4.13
N VAL A 36 -4.80 -11.01 3.91
CA VAL A 36 -4.94 -11.74 2.63
C VAL A 36 -5.29 -10.77 1.50
N MET A 37 -6.22 -9.84 1.75
CA MET A 37 -6.58 -8.80 0.80
C MET A 37 -5.36 -7.97 0.40
N PHE A 38 -4.57 -7.46 1.34
CA PHE A 38 -3.38 -6.68 1.01
C PHE A 38 -2.35 -7.48 0.22
N SER A 39 -2.14 -8.76 0.57
CA SER A 39 -1.27 -9.65 -0.20
C SER A 39 -1.74 -9.80 -1.64
N MET A 40 -3.04 -10.04 -1.85
CA MET A 40 -3.63 -10.13 -3.18
C MET A 40 -3.47 -8.81 -3.96
N ILE A 41 -3.77 -7.67 -3.33
CA ILE A 41 -3.64 -6.34 -3.96
C ILE A 41 -2.18 -6.07 -4.38
N TYR A 42 -1.23 -6.40 -3.51
CA TYR A 42 0.21 -6.18 -3.74
C TYR A 42 0.72 -6.95 -4.97
N GLU A 43 0.20 -8.16 -5.20
CA GLU A 43 0.54 -9.00 -6.35
C GLU A 43 -0.28 -8.64 -7.61
N LEU A 44 -1.52 -8.18 -7.46
CA LEU A 44 -2.38 -7.80 -8.59
C LEU A 44 -1.98 -6.47 -9.24
N LEU A 45 -1.68 -5.44 -8.46
CA LEU A 45 -1.42 -4.08 -8.99
C LEU A 45 -0.40 -4.03 -10.15
N PRO A 46 0.74 -4.77 -10.12
CA PRO A 46 1.72 -4.75 -11.19
C PRO A 46 1.28 -5.40 -12.51
N ILE A 47 0.25 -6.26 -12.49
CA ILE A 47 -0.19 -7.06 -13.65
C ILE A 47 -1.55 -6.63 -14.21
N LEU A 48 -2.18 -5.61 -13.61
CA LEU A 48 -3.42 -5.02 -14.11
C LEU A 48 -3.14 -3.98 -15.19
N ASN A 49 -4.03 -3.91 -16.18
CA ASN A 49 -4.04 -2.78 -17.11
C ASN A 49 -4.39 -1.47 -16.39
N LYS A 50 -4.17 -0.33 -17.09
CA LYS A 50 -4.41 1.01 -16.56
C LYS A 50 -5.81 1.19 -15.96
N LYS A 51 -6.85 0.70 -16.64
CA LYS A 51 -8.25 0.86 -16.20
C LYS A 51 -8.50 0.19 -14.84
N TYR A 52 -8.12 -1.08 -14.69
CA TYR A 52 -8.37 -1.81 -13.45
C TYR A 52 -7.45 -1.36 -12.32
N ARG A 53 -6.23 -0.96 -12.65
CA ARG A 53 -5.30 -0.38 -11.69
C ARG A 53 -5.87 0.90 -11.06
N VAL A 54 -6.44 1.80 -11.88
CA VAL A 54 -7.15 3.00 -11.38
C VAL A 54 -8.27 2.61 -10.42
N MET A 55 -9.13 1.64 -10.79
CA MET A 55 -10.23 1.20 -9.93
C MET A 55 -9.74 0.67 -8.58
N LEU A 56 -8.66 -0.11 -8.57
CA LEU A 56 -8.10 -0.69 -7.35
C LEU A 56 -7.43 0.38 -6.48
N ILE A 57 -6.70 1.31 -7.08
CA ILE A 57 -6.11 2.46 -6.38
C ILE A 57 -7.18 3.33 -5.76
N THR A 58 -8.27 3.64 -6.48
CA THR A 58 -9.41 4.38 -5.92
C THR A 58 -9.98 3.68 -4.69
N PHE A 59 -10.23 2.37 -4.76
CA PHE A 59 -10.68 1.60 -3.59
C PHE A 59 -9.73 1.72 -2.39
N ILE A 60 -8.42 1.65 -2.62
CA ILE A 60 -7.42 1.78 -1.55
C ILE A 60 -7.45 3.19 -0.96
N MET A 61 -7.54 4.22 -1.80
CA MET A 61 -7.55 5.63 -1.37
C MET A 61 -8.83 6.00 -0.63
N ASP A 62 -9.98 5.45 -1.02
CA ASP A 62 -11.27 5.64 -0.35
C ASP A 62 -11.30 5.04 1.06
N ASN A 63 -10.50 3.98 1.30
CA ASN A 63 -10.39 3.29 2.58
C ASN A 63 -9.08 3.61 3.34
N PHE A 64 -8.34 4.63 2.89
CA PHE A 64 -6.98 4.92 3.37
C PHE A 64 -6.90 5.07 4.88
N GLU A 65 -7.77 5.90 5.48
CA GLU A 65 -7.74 6.20 6.91
C GLU A 65 -7.96 4.93 7.73
N HIS A 66 -8.95 4.11 7.33
CA HIS A 66 -9.23 2.83 7.96
C HIS A 66 -8.00 1.91 7.93
N PHE A 67 -7.33 1.79 6.79
CA PHE A 67 -6.12 0.96 6.65
C PHE A 67 -4.92 1.50 7.42
N PHE A 68 -4.73 2.82 7.39
CA PHE A 68 -3.58 3.47 8.02
C PHE A 68 -3.61 3.32 9.53
N VAL A 69 -4.78 3.49 10.16
CA VAL A 69 -4.94 3.44 11.62
C VAL A 69 -5.55 2.12 12.10
N HIS A 70 -5.63 1.10 11.24
CA HIS A 70 -6.23 -0.18 11.55
C HIS A 70 -5.64 -0.76 12.84
N TRP A 71 -6.43 -1.34 13.74
CA TRP A 71 -5.97 -1.76 15.07
C TRP A 71 -4.89 -2.86 15.04
N TYR A 72 -4.94 -3.74 14.03
CA TYR A 72 -4.01 -4.85 13.85
C TYR A 72 -2.70 -4.41 13.15
N TYR A 73 -1.57 -4.73 13.77
CA TYR A 73 -0.22 -4.35 13.34
C TYR A 73 0.11 -4.80 11.92
N GLN A 74 -0.10 -6.07 11.59
CA GLN A 74 0.32 -6.65 10.32
C GLN A 74 -0.48 -6.05 9.15
N ALA A 75 -1.76 -5.71 9.37
CA ALA A 75 -2.56 -5.00 8.37
C ALA A 75 -1.95 -3.63 8.04
N ARG A 76 -1.54 -2.86 9.06
CA ARG A 76 -0.86 -1.57 8.87
C ARG A 76 0.47 -1.72 8.13
N ILE A 77 1.31 -2.66 8.54
CA ILE A 77 2.61 -2.88 7.87
C ILE A 77 2.44 -3.29 6.41
N PHE A 78 1.46 -4.14 6.09
CA PHE A 78 1.19 -4.53 4.70
C PHE A 78 0.70 -3.34 3.89
N PHE A 79 -0.17 -2.51 4.47
CA PHE A 79 -0.62 -1.27 3.85
C PHE A 79 0.54 -0.27 3.61
N PHE A 80 1.44 -0.08 4.59
CA PHE A 80 2.60 0.80 4.43
C PHE A 80 3.53 0.32 3.31
N LYS A 81 3.79 -0.98 3.24
CA LYS A 81 4.56 -1.58 2.12
C LYS A 81 3.86 -1.35 0.79
N LEU A 82 2.54 -1.50 0.74
CA LEU A 82 1.74 -1.26 -0.45
C LEU A 82 1.89 0.18 -0.97
N ILE A 83 1.64 1.18 -0.11
CA ILE A 83 1.72 2.60 -0.51
C ILE A 83 3.12 3.04 -0.90
N HIS A 84 4.16 2.49 -0.26
CA HIS A 84 5.53 2.84 -0.59
C HIS A 84 6.07 2.16 -1.86
N LEU A 85 5.73 0.88 -2.07
CA LEU A 85 6.44 0.01 -3.01
C LEU A 85 5.63 -0.39 -4.25
N LYS A 86 4.30 -0.49 -4.15
CA LYS A 86 3.47 -1.16 -5.18
C LYS A 86 2.22 -0.40 -5.61
N MET A 87 1.85 0.67 -4.92
CA MET A 87 0.73 1.53 -5.32
C MET A 87 0.94 2.12 -6.74
N THR A 88 2.20 2.45 -7.04
CA THR A 88 2.68 2.98 -8.32
C THR A 88 3.51 1.96 -9.08
N LEU A 89 3.69 2.12 -10.40
CA LEU A 89 4.47 1.13 -11.19
C LEU A 89 5.98 1.13 -10.86
N ALA A 90 6.45 2.24 -10.31
CA ALA A 90 7.75 2.39 -9.67
C ALA A 90 7.55 2.73 -8.19
N PRO A 91 8.51 2.47 -7.29
CA PRO A 91 8.38 2.90 -5.90
C PRO A 91 8.11 4.40 -5.77
N SER A 92 7.27 4.80 -4.80
CA SER A 92 6.82 6.18 -4.59
C SER A 92 7.95 7.21 -4.62
N PHE A 93 9.10 6.91 -3.99
CA PHE A 93 10.25 7.81 -3.95
C PHE A 93 10.95 8.06 -5.30
N ARG A 94 10.65 7.29 -6.37
CA ARG A 94 11.20 7.49 -7.73
C ARG A 94 10.27 8.24 -8.68
N ILE A 95 8.99 8.36 -8.33
CA ILE A 95 7.92 8.92 -9.17
C ILE A 95 8.18 10.39 -9.59
N ASN A 96 8.93 11.13 -8.78
CA ASN A 96 9.17 12.57 -8.98
C ASN A 96 10.50 12.94 -9.64
N GLY A 97 11.28 11.99 -10.19
CA GLY A 97 12.46 12.37 -10.99
C GLY A 97 13.69 11.47 -10.92
N GLY A 98 13.50 10.17 -10.70
CA GLY A 98 14.62 9.22 -10.66
C GLY A 98 14.23 7.82 -11.11
N LEU A 99 13.33 7.71 -12.09
CA LEU A 99 12.94 6.42 -12.67
C LEU A 99 14.16 5.74 -13.30
N LEU A 100 14.25 4.43 -13.12
CA LEU A 100 15.19 3.60 -13.85
C LEU A 100 14.76 3.44 -15.31
N PRO A 101 15.68 3.15 -16.25
CA PRO A 101 15.33 2.91 -17.65
C PRO A 101 14.22 1.87 -17.85
N GLU A 102 14.23 0.80 -17.06
CA GLU A 102 13.19 -0.24 -17.09
C GLU A 102 11.82 0.27 -16.61
N GLU A 103 11.79 1.24 -15.70
CA GLU A 103 10.56 1.83 -15.20
C GLU A 103 9.99 2.82 -16.20
N ILE A 104 10.84 3.62 -16.85
CA ILE A 104 10.45 4.48 -17.97
C ILE A 104 9.74 3.63 -19.03
N HIS A 105 10.35 2.52 -19.45
CA HIS A 105 9.73 1.61 -20.41
C HIS A 105 8.38 1.03 -19.93
N LYS A 106 8.24 0.71 -18.63
CA LYS A 106 6.95 0.27 -18.06
C LYS A 106 5.89 1.38 -18.16
N TYR A 107 6.26 2.63 -17.88
CA TYR A 107 5.33 3.76 -17.98
C TYR A 107 4.93 4.04 -19.42
N ASP A 108 5.87 4.00 -20.36
CA ASP A 108 5.60 4.20 -21.79
C ASP A 108 4.64 3.15 -22.35
N THR A 109 4.69 1.92 -21.82
CA THR A 109 3.91 0.80 -22.35
C THR A 109 2.58 0.58 -21.62
N TYR A 110 2.55 0.74 -20.29
CA TYR A 110 1.44 0.26 -19.46
C TYR A 110 0.94 1.27 -18.43
N GLY A 111 1.67 2.37 -18.22
CA GLY A 111 1.48 3.26 -17.09
C GLY A 111 0.89 4.61 -17.44
N ASP A 112 0.75 5.43 -16.39
CA ASP A 112 0.47 6.86 -16.49
C ASP A 112 1.21 7.55 -15.36
N LEU A 113 2.35 8.17 -15.69
CA LEU A 113 3.21 8.79 -14.70
C LEU A 113 2.53 9.99 -14.01
N LEU A 114 1.74 10.77 -14.75
CA LEU A 114 1.01 11.92 -14.20
C LEU A 114 -0.05 11.46 -13.21
N TYR A 115 -0.77 10.38 -13.54
CA TYR A 115 -1.70 9.77 -12.61
C TYR A 115 -0.97 9.26 -11.35
N ASP A 116 0.13 8.53 -11.50
CA ASP A 116 0.88 8.00 -10.35
C ASP A 116 1.47 9.11 -9.47
N GLN A 117 1.92 10.22 -10.06
CA GLN A 117 2.30 11.43 -9.33
C GLN A 117 1.13 11.98 -8.50
N SER A 118 -0.06 12.06 -9.10
CA SER A 118 -1.27 12.51 -8.39
C SER A 118 -1.65 11.58 -7.23
N VAL A 119 -1.45 10.27 -7.38
CA VAL A 119 -1.66 9.28 -6.32
C VAL A 119 -0.68 9.51 -5.16
N CYS A 120 0.61 9.71 -5.46
CA CYS A 120 1.62 10.03 -4.43
C CYS A 120 1.27 11.32 -3.67
N ILE A 121 0.86 12.38 -4.38
CA ILE A 121 0.42 13.64 -3.76
C ILE A 121 -0.79 13.39 -2.84
N GLY A 122 -1.80 12.66 -3.31
CA GLY A 122 -2.98 12.35 -2.49
C GLY A 122 -2.65 11.55 -1.22
N ILE A 123 -1.70 10.61 -1.31
CA ILE A 123 -1.19 9.87 -0.14
C ILE A 123 -0.52 10.83 0.85
N GLU A 124 0.37 11.70 0.38
CA GLU A 124 1.04 12.70 1.22
C GLU A 124 0.04 13.65 1.90
N GLU A 125 -1.01 14.06 1.20
CA GLU A 125 -2.08 14.89 1.75
C GLU A 125 -2.86 14.20 2.87
N LYS A 126 -3.21 12.92 2.69
CA LYS A 126 -3.88 12.12 3.73
C LYS A 126 -2.98 11.90 4.94
N ILE A 127 -1.71 11.59 4.73
CA ILE A 127 -0.69 11.47 5.80
C ILE A 127 -0.57 12.78 6.56
N ARG A 128 -0.47 13.91 5.86
CA ARG A 128 -0.40 15.25 6.47
C ARG A 128 -1.63 15.55 7.31
N THR A 129 -2.81 15.17 6.83
CA THR A 129 -4.07 15.33 7.57
C THR A 129 -4.05 14.54 8.88
N LEU A 130 -3.68 13.27 8.83
CA LEU A 130 -3.55 12.42 10.02
C LEU A 130 -2.47 12.94 10.99
N ARG A 131 -1.34 13.46 10.49
CA ARG A 131 -0.30 14.09 11.32
C ARG A 131 -0.81 15.37 11.99
N ASN A 132 -1.65 16.15 11.33
CA ASN A 132 -2.24 17.34 11.94
C ASN A 132 -3.19 16.96 13.09
N ILE A 133 -4.01 15.92 12.91
CA ILE A 133 -4.86 15.36 13.99
C ILE A 133 -3.99 14.92 15.17
N GLN A 134 -2.87 14.24 14.90
CA GLN A 134 -1.92 13.82 15.93
C GLN A 134 -1.33 15.00 16.73
N LYS A 135 -0.91 16.07 16.03
CA LYS A 135 -0.30 17.26 16.64
C LYS A 135 -1.28 18.08 17.46
N HIS A 136 -2.54 18.17 17.03
CA HIS A 136 -3.58 18.95 17.68
C HIS A 136 -4.48 18.11 18.59
N LYS A 137 -3.96 16.99 19.13
CA LYS A 137 -4.69 16.04 19.99
C LYS A 137 -5.40 16.67 21.21
N GLU A 138 -4.93 17.84 21.66
CA GLU A 138 -5.49 18.56 22.79
C GLU A 138 -6.87 19.16 22.49
N GLN A 139 -7.15 19.41 21.20
CA GLN A 139 -8.42 19.94 20.70
C GLN A 139 -9.48 18.84 20.48
N LEU A 140 -9.10 17.57 20.63
CA LEU A 140 -10.00 16.43 20.46
C LEU A 140 -10.88 16.23 21.69
N SER A 141 -12.08 15.69 21.48
CA SER A 141 -12.94 15.20 22.56
C SER A 141 -12.28 14.04 23.33
N ASP A 142 -12.72 13.78 24.56
CA ASP A 142 -12.14 12.69 25.37
C ASP A 142 -12.37 11.30 24.75
N SER A 143 -13.44 11.11 23.97
CA SER A 143 -13.64 9.91 23.16
C SER A 143 -12.62 9.79 22.02
N GLU A 144 -12.31 10.88 21.33
CA GLU A 144 -11.34 10.89 20.22
C GLU A 144 -9.90 10.75 20.72
N LYS A 145 -9.60 11.30 21.89
CA LYS A 145 -8.31 11.11 22.57
C LYS A 145 -8.03 9.64 22.89
N LYS A 146 -9.05 8.79 23.10
CA LYS A 146 -8.82 7.34 23.25
C LYS A 146 -8.36 6.70 21.95
N ASN A 147 -8.85 7.19 20.81
CA ASN A 147 -8.50 6.67 19.48
C ASN A 147 -7.15 7.19 18.96
N ILE A 148 -6.62 8.28 19.53
CA ILE A 148 -5.31 8.83 19.14
C ILE A 148 -4.16 7.84 19.34
N ILE A 149 -4.32 6.85 20.23
CA ILE A 149 -3.31 5.81 20.48
C ILE A 149 -3.02 5.03 19.19
N TYR A 150 -4.05 4.70 18.41
CA TYR A 150 -3.89 3.99 17.13
C TYR A 150 -3.19 4.85 16.09
N ILE A 151 -3.49 6.16 16.03
CA ILE A 151 -2.79 7.10 15.15
C ILE A 151 -1.31 7.21 15.53
N ASN A 152 -1.01 7.34 16.83
CA ASN A 152 0.36 7.43 17.33
C ASN A 152 1.16 6.16 16.99
N GLN A 153 0.56 5.00 17.21
CA GLN A 153 1.19 3.73 16.90
C GLN A 153 1.41 3.56 15.39
N ALA A 154 0.40 3.88 14.56
CA ALA A 154 0.51 3.85 13.11
C ALA A 154 1.65 4.74 12.60
N PHE A 155 1.79 5.97 13.13
CA PHE A 155 2.88 6.86 12.72
C PHE A 155 4.26 6.39 13.14
N LYS A 156 4.39 5.80 14.33
CA LYS A 156 5.67 5.20 14.75
C LYS A 156 6.12 4.14 13.74
N GLU A 157 5.21 3.24 13.38
CA GLU A 157 5.48 2.14 12.45
C GLU A 157 5.70 2.62 11.01
N PHE A 158 4.92 3.61 10.57
CA PHE A 158 5.09 4.24 9.26
C PHE A 158 6.45 4.93 9.12
N ASP A 159 6.90 5.63 10.17
CA ASP A 159 8.18 6.33 10.18
C ASP A 159 9.35 5.32 10.21
N GLU A 160 9.22 4.22 10.96
CA GLU A 160 10.19 3.12 10.94
C GLU A 160 10.32 2.50 9.53
N GLN A 161 9.20 2.22 8.86
CA GLN A 161 9.22 1.71 7.48
C GLN A 161 9.82 2.73 6.50
N SER A 162 9.46 4.01 6.63
CA SER A 162 10.02 5.08 5.79
C SER A 162 11.54 5.20 5.95
N GLN A 163 12.04 5.14 7.18
CA GLN A 163 13.48 5.17 7.47
C GLN A 163 14.21 3.96 6.88
N PHE A 164 13.64 2.76 7.01
CA PHE A 164 14.18 1.55 6.39
C PHE A 164 14.32 1.72 4.87
N LEU A 165 13.29 2.24 4.21
CA LEU A 165 13.29 2.47 2.77
C LEU A 165 14.31 3.52 2.34
N GLU A 166 14.47 4.60 3.11
CA GLU A 166 15.49 5.63 2.85
C GLU A 166 16.92 5.10 3.02
N GLN A 167 17.18 4.26 4.02
CA GLN A 167 18.47 3.57 4.18
C GLN A 167 18.72 2.63 3.00
N TRP A 168 17.70 1.88 2.61
CA TRP A 168 17.78 0.94 1.51
C TRP A 168 18.06 1.62 0.16
N LYS A 169 17.40 2.76 -0.11
CA LYS A 169 17.65 3.61 -1.29
C LYS A 169 19.12 4.00 -1.42
N LYS A 170 19.81 4.22 -0.30
CA LYS A 170 21.24 4.59 -0.26
C LYS A 170 22.18 3.40 -0.47
N SER A 171 21.75 2.17 -0.17
CA SER A 171 22.61 0.97 -0.25
C SER A 171 22.47 0.21 -1.56
N ASN A 172 21.30 0.22 -2.21
CA ASN A 172 21.11 -0.41 -3.52
C ASN A 172 19.95 0.25 -4.27
N SER A 173 20.18 1.34 -4.99
CA SER A 173 19.11 2.06 -5.69
C SER A 173 18.48 1.29 -6.87
N LEU A 174 19.00 0.12 -7.26
CA LEU A 174 18.56 -0.61 -8.45
C LEU A 174 17.45 -1.64 -8.14
N THR A 175 17.54 -2.36 -7.02
CA THR A 175 16.72 -3.56 -6.79
C THR A 175 15.69 -3.40 -5.67
N CYS A 176 14.56 -2.72 -5.88
CA CYS A 176 13.54 -2.46 -4.83
C CYS A 176 13.36 -3.66 -3.87
N PRO A 177 13.30 -3.46 -2.53
CA PRO A 177 13.20 -4.55 -1.56
C PRO A 177 11.78 -5.11 -1.60
N ILE A 178 11.46 -5.77 -2.70
CA ILE A 178 10.22 -6.49 -2.90
C ILE A 178 10.43 -7.81 -2.16
N ALA A 179 10.30 -7.76 -0.84
CA ALA A 179 9.95 -8.96 -0.12
C ALA A 179 8.53 -9.32 -0.55
N HIS A 180 8.27 -10.59 -0.88
CA HIS A 180 6.90 -11.09 -0.83
C HIS A 180 6.30 -10.68 0.52
N LEU A 181 5.03 -10.28 0.53
CA LEU A 181 4.34 -10.06 1.80
C LEU A 181 4.30 -11.41 2.52
N ASP A 182 5.17 -11.58 3.51
CA ASP A 182 5.33 -12.84 4.21
C ASP A 182 4.07 -13.15 5.04
N LEU A 183 3.23 -14.02 4.47
CA LEU A 183 2.02 -14.51 5.11
C LEU A 183 2.31 -15.48 6.27
N SER A 184 3.57 -15.94 6.46
CA SER A 184 3.92 -16.83 7.58
C SER A 184 3.79 -16.14 8.95
N LEU A 185 3.83 -14.81 8.98
CA LEU A 185 3.49 -14.01 10.16
C LEU A 185 2.01 -14.14 10.58
N VAL A 186 1.13 -14.50 9.64
CA VAL A 186 -0.29 -14.79 9.92
C VAL A 186 -0.45 -16.23 10.41
N SER A 187 0.31 -17.19 9.88
CA SER A 187 0.25 -18.60 10.31
C SER A 187 0.83 -18.84 11.71
N ASN A 188 1.87 -18.10 12.11
CA ASN A 188 2.49 -18.24 13.43
C ASN A 188 1.59 -17.77 14.60
N LEU A 189 0.58 -16.95 14.33
CA LEU A 189 -0.45 -16.61 15.33
C LEU A 189 -1.48 -17.73 15.50
N VAL A 190 -1.82 -18.44 14.43
CA VAL A 190 -2.75 -19.58 14.48
C VAL A 190 -2.13 -20.78 15.20
N SER A 191 -0.81 -21.01 15.04
CA SER A 191 -0.11 -22.12 15.71
C SER A 191 0.16 -21.89 17.20
N ASN A 192 0.12 -20.65 17.69
CA ASN A 192 0.32 -20.31 19.11
C ASN A 192 -1.00 -20.11 19.88
N LEU A 193 -2.15 -20.33 19.23
CA LEU A 193 -3.49 -20.29 19.82
C LEU A 193 -4.13 -21.68 19.95
N ILE A 194 -3.35 -22.75 19.71
CA ILE A 194 -3.74 -24.16 19.92
C ILE A 194 -2.93 -24.74 21.08
#